data_AF-A0A397LFB3-F1
#
_entry.id   AF-A0A397LFB3-F1
#
_cell.length_a   1.000
_cell.length_b   1.000
_cell.length_c   1.000
_cell.angle_alpha   90.00
_cell.angle_beta   90.00
_cell.angle_gamma   90.00
#
_symmetry.space_group_name_H-M   'P 1'
#
loop_
_entity.id
_entity.type
_entity.pdbx_description
1 polymer ?
#
loop_
_entity_poly.entity_id
_entity_poly.type
_entity_poly.pdbx_seq_one_letter_code
_entity_poly.pdbx_strand_id
1 'polypeptide(L)'
;MIKLFRKIRQRLLTENNFSKYLLYAIGEIVLVVIGILIALQINNWNENQKILNQEITYLNNLRDDLEAQINMLDVYIDYENIIIDHSNDIVKHYELNNGFHNMDSIFPKLNDLTTRWTFTNANTTLLQMLNSNQINIIQNTKLKEELIGFNQQIDLFTRNTNINNTNLVDNLTTGTFISTGGFASYGNSNRMVQKFNDFYPFKNKIIDDSDLKKTLIQVINEPKNKLEIINKIAYRNTISSLQKSGNEGIKDRAFQLLKLLNEEIDLHKK
;
A
#
# COMPACT_ATOMS: atom_id res chain seq x y z
N MET A 1 -7.29 36.16 49.55
CA MET A 1 -8.76 36.03 49.59
C MET A 1 -9.29 35.44 50.89
N ILE A 2 -8.72 34.37 51.45
CA ILE A 2 -9.24 33.69 52.67
C ILE A 2 -9.48 34.61 53.89
N LYS A 3 -8.66 35.65 54.14
CA LYS A 3 -8.80 36.51 55.33
C LYS A 3 -10.05 37.41 55.32
N LEU A 4 -10.53 37.84 54.13
CA LEU A 4 -11.69 38.73 53.99
C LEU A 4 -12.99 37.95 54.20
N PHE A 5 -13.13 36.80 53.51
CA PHE A 5 -14.26 35.88 53.67
C PHE A 5 -14.35 35.32 55.10
N ARG A 6 -13.20 35.09 55.76
CA ARG A 6 -13.14 34.66 57.16
C ARG A 6 -13.72 35.69 58.14
N LYS A 7 -13.39 36.98 57.97
CA LYS A 7 -13.94 38.06 58.82
C LYS A 7 -15.45 38.24 58.64
N ILE A 8 -15.95 38.08 57.41
CA ILE A 8 -17.38 38.17 57.10
C ILE A 8 -18.15 36.99 57.72
N ARG A 9 -17.63 35.75 57.62
CA ARG A 9 -18.21 34.58 58.31
C ARG A 9 -18.31 34.75 59.82
N GLN A 10 -17.23 35.23 60.45
CA GLN A 10 -17.21 35.44 61.91
C GLN A 10 -18.24 36.50 62.36
N ARG A 11 -18.46 37.54 61.55
CA ARG A 11 -19.43 38.61 61.83
C ARG A 11 -20.89 38.16 61.64
N LEU A 12 -21.17 37.33 60.63
CA LEU A 12 -22.51 36.79 60.38
C LEU A 12 -22.94 35.72 61.40
N LEU A 13 -21.99 34.97 61.96
CA LEU A 13 -22.24 34.00 63.04
C LEU A 13 -22.49 34.66 64.40
N THR A 14 -21.91 35.83 64.66
CA THR A 14 -22.07 36.57 65.92
C THR A 14 -23.37 37.37 66.01
N GLU A 15 -24.01 37.67 64.88
CA GLU A 15 -25.28 38.43 64.80
C GLU A 15 -26.56 37.54 64.84
N ASN A 16 -26.47 36.25 65.23
CA ASN A 16 -27.60 35.30 65.30
C ASN A 16 -28.39 35.10 63.97
N ASN A 17 -27.82 35.49 62.83
CA ASN A 17 -28.46 35.43 61.51
C ASN A 17 -28.03 34.17 60.71
N PHE A 18 -28.38 32.98 61.23
CA PHE A 18 -28.01 31.70 60.62
C PHE A 18 -28.41 31.58 59.14
N SER A 19 -29.59 32.10 58.75
CA SER A 19 -30.04 32.08 57.35
C SER A 19 -29.13 32.85 56.39
N LYS A 20 -28.56 33.99 56.82
CA LYS A 20 -27.62 34.78 56.00
C LYS A 20 -26.26 34.07 55.87
N TYR A 21 -25.82 33.39 56.94
CA TYR A 21 -24.62 32.56 56.91
C TYR A 21 -24.76 31.38 55.94
N LEU A 22 -25.91 30.70 55.95
CA LEU A 22 -26.19 29.58 55.06
C LEU A 22 -26.20 30.01 53.57
N LEU A 23 -26.90 31.11 53.25
CA LEU A 23 -26.90 31.72 51.91
C LEU A 23 -25.48 32.07 51.42
N TYR A 24 -24.65 32.64 52.30
CA TYR A 24 -23.27 33.00 51.98
C TYR A 24 -22.39 31.77 51.75
N ALA A 25 -22.50 30.74 52.60
CA ALA A 25 -21.76 29.48 52.45
C ALA A 25 -22.16 28.73 51.17
N ILE A 26 -23.44 28.73 50.80
CA ILE A 26 -23.92 28.18 49.52
C ILE A 26 -23.31 28.97 48.35
N GLY A 27 -23.30 30.30 48.42
CA GLY A 27 -22.67 31.15 47.39
C GLY A 27 -21.18 30.85 47.20
N GLU A 28 -20.44 30.60 48.29
CA GLU A 28 -19.02 30.23 48.23
C GLU A 28 -18.80 28.85 47.60
N ILE A 29 -19.64 27.86 47.94
CA ILE A 29 -19.60 26.53 47.32
C ILE A 29 -19.90 26.64 45.82
N VAL A 30 -20.94 27.38 45.43
CA VAL A 30 -21.31 27.59 44.03
C VAL A 30 -20.16 28.26 43.26
N LEU A 31 -19.50 29.27 43.84
CA LEU A 31 -18.37 29.95 43.21
C LEU A 31 -17.15 29.03 43.04
N VAL A 32 -16.85 28.19 44.03
CA VAL A 32 -15.78 27.17 43.92
C VAL A 32 -16.12 26.13 42.85
N VAL A 33 -17.36 25.65 42.81
CA VAL A 33 -17.83 24.68 41.79
C VAL A 33 -17.71 25.28 40.39
N ILE A 34 -18.14 26.52 40.17
CA ILE A 34 -17.96 27.22 38.88
C ILE A 34 -16.48 27.32 38.51
N GLY A 35 -15.60 27.65 39.47
CA GLY A 35 -14.16 27.70 39.24
C GLY A 35 -13.57 26.35 38.79
N ILE A 36 -13.97 25.25 39.43
CA ILE A 36 -13.55 23.90 39.06
C ILE A 36 -14.08 23.52 37.67
N LEU A 37 -15.34 23.81 37.38
CA LEU A 37 -15.95 23.52 36.07
C LEU A 37 -15.25 24.27 34.94
N ILE A 38 -14.91 25.55 35.14
CA ILE A 38 -14.14 26.34 34.15
C ILE A 38 -12.75 25.75 33.97
N ALA A 39 -12.06 25.39 35.05
CA ALA A 39 -10.73 24.76 34.95
C ALA A 39 -10.77 23.43 34.18
N LEU A 40 -11.79 22.59 34.45
CA LEU A 40 -12.00 21.33 33.74
C LEU A 40 -12.34 21.58 32.27
N GLN A 41 -13.17 22.58 31.95
CA GLN A 41 -13.47 22.96 30.56
C GLN A 41 -12.22 23.41 29.79
N ILE A 42 -11.38 24.24 30.40
CA ILE A 42 -10.12 24.67 29.77
C ILE A 42 -9.19 23.47 29.54
N ASN A 43 -9.09 22.55 30.51
CA ASN A 43 -8.28 21.34 30.34
C ASN A 43 -8.80 20.46 29.19
N ASN A 44 -10.10 20.18 29.17
CA ASN A 44 -10.72 19.38 28.10
C ASN A 44 -10.57 20.04 26.73
N TRP A 45 -10.68 21.37 26.65
CA TRP A 45 -10.44 22.10 25.40
C TRP A 45 -8.99 21.96 24.93
N ASN A 46 -8.01 22.12 25.82
CA ASN A 46 -6.59 21.91 25.49
C ASN A 46 -6.30 20.46 25.06
N GLU A 47 -6.92 19.47 25.68
CA GLU A 47 -6.80 18.07 25.28
C GLU A 47 -7.40 17.81 23.89
N ASN A 48 -8.60 18.33 23.63
CA ASN A 48 -9.24 18.22 22.31
C ASN A 48 -8.39 18.87 21.21
N GLN A 49 -7.78 20.03 21.48
CA GLN A 49 -6.87 20.69 20.53
C GLN A 49 -5.63 19.82 20.23
N LYS A 50 -5.08 19.13 21.23
CA LYS A 50 -3.96 18.20 21.01
C LYS A 50 -4.37 17.02 20.14
N ILE A 51 -5.55 16.44 20.38
CA ILE A 51 -6.09 15.32 19.60
C ILE A 51 -6.31 15.75 18.14
N LEU A 52 -6.90 16.93 17.92
CA LEU A 52 -7.11 17.47 16.57
C LEU A 52 -5.80 17.67 15.81
N ASN A 53 -4.78 18.24 16.46
CA ASN A 53 -3.47 18.41 15.83
C ASN A 53 -2.79 17.08 15.48
N GLN A 54 -2.96 16.06 16.35
CA GLN A 54 -2.49 14.71 16.07
C GLN A 54 -3.23 14.09 14.89
N GLU A 55 -4.56 14.21 14.84
CA GLU A 55 -5.39 13.74 13.74
C GLU A 55 -4.93 14.35 12.41
N ILE A 56 -4.78 15.67 12.32
CA ILE A 56 -4.28 16.35 11.11
C ILE A 56 -2.90 15.81 10.69
N THR A 57 -2.02 15.53 11.65
CA THR A 57 -0.70 14.96 11.35
C THR A 57 -0.84 13.57 10.73
N TYR A 58 -1.67 12.70 11.31
CA TYR A 58 -1.94 11.37 10.75
C TYR A 58 -2.59 11.43 9.37
N LEU A 59 -3.58 12.31 9.18
CA LEU A 59 -4.25 12.46 7.88
C LEU A 59 -3.26 12.86 6.77
N ASN A 60 -2.32 13.77 7.06
CA ASN A 60 -1.27 14.13 6.11
C ASN A 60 -0.32 12.96 5.81
N ASN A 61 0.12 12.23 6.84
CA ASN A 61 0.99 11.07 6.65
C ASN A 61 0.29 9.96 5.84
N LEU A 62 -1.00 9.71 6.10
CA LEU A 62 -1.81 8.76 5.34
C LEU A 62 -2.00 9.18 3.88
N ARG A 63 -2.14 10.48 3.62
CA ARG A 63 -2.15 11.03 2.25
C ARG A 63 -0.84 10.69 1.54
N ASP A 64 0.30 11.00 2.17
CA ASP A 64 1.62 10.78 1.58
C ASP A 64 1.88 9.28 1.34
N ASP A 65 1.48 8.40 2.27
CA ASP A 65 1.56 6.94 2.11
C ASP A 65 0.70 6.44 0.93
N LEU A 66 -0.51 6.98 0.73
CA LEU A 66 -1.36 6.61 -0.41
C LEU A 66 -0.82 7.10 -1.74
N GLU A 67 -0.25 8.30 -1.79
CA GLU A 67 0.41 8.80 -3.00
C GLU A 67 1.60 7.91 -3.38
N ALA A 68 2.42 7.51 -2.40
CA ALA A 68 3.48 6.54 -2.61
C ALA A 68 2.94 5.18 -3.09
N GLN A 69 1.84 4.70 -2.50
CA GLN A 69 1.20 3.45 -2.88
C GLN A 69 0.67 3.48 -4.33
N ILE A 70 0.08 4.59 -4.76
CA ILE A 70 -0.40 4.81 -6.13
C ILE A 70 0.78 4.75 -7.12
N ASN A 71 1.88 5.44 -6.81
CA ASN A 71 3.08 5.42 -7.64
C ASN A 71 3.68 4.01 -7.75
N MET A 72 3.70 3.24 -6.66
CA MET A 72 4.14 1.84 -6.69
C MET A 72 3.21 0.96 -7.54
N LEU A 73 1.89 1.18 -7.48
CA LEU A 73 0.94 0.42 -8.30
C LEU A 73 1.16 0.66 -9.80
N ASP A 74 1.55 1.87 -10.20
CA ASP A 74 1.95 2.15 -11.59
C ASP A 74 3.17 1.34 -12.03
N VAL A 75 4.15 1.20 -11.14
CA VAL A 75 5.34 0.38 -11.41
C VAL A 75 4.92 -1.07 -11.65
N TYR A 76 4.05 -1.62 -10.82
CA TYR A 76 3.55 -2.99 -10.94
C TYR A 76 2.70 -3.18 -12.20
N ILE A 77 1.80 -2.25 -12.53
CA ILE A 77 0.96 -2.30 -13.74
C ILE A 77 1.83 -2.32 -15.00
N ASP A 78 2.84 -1.44 -15.09
CA ASP A 78 3.73 -1.44 -16.24
C ASP A 78 4.58 -2.72 -16.33
N TYR A 79 5.03 -3.26 -15.19
CA TYR A 79 5.68 -4.57 -15.18
C TYR A 79 4.78 -5.67 -15.75
N GLU A 80 3.52 -5.76 -15.31
CA GLU A 80 2.60 -6.76 -15.85
C GLU A 80 2.30 -6.53 -17.33
N ASN A 81 2.20 -5.27 -17.79
CA ASN A 81 2.07 -4.98 -19.21
C ASN A 81 3.25 -5.53 -20.03
N ILE A 82 4.49 -5.40 -19.54
CA ILE A 82 5.67 -5.99 -20.20
C ILE A 82 5.48 -7.50 -20.40
N ILE A 83 5.07 -8.21 -19.35
CA ILE A 83 4.90 -9.67 -19.38
C ILE A 83 3.76 -10.08 -20.32
N ILE A 84 2.64 -9.36 -20.29
CA ILE A 84 1.49 -9.61 -21.20
C ILE A 84 1.91 -9.42 -22.66
N ASP A 85 2.52 -8.27 -22.97
CA ASP A 85 2.97 -7.93 -24.32
C ASP A 85 3.97 -8.96 -24.85
N HIS A 86 4.95 -9.32 -24.03
CA HIS A 86 5.97 -10.32 -24.39
C HIS A 86 5.37 -11.69 -24.61
N SER A 87 4.44 -12.11 -23.76
CA SER A 87 3.74 -13.38 -23.94
C SER A 87 2.96 -13.40 -25.26
N ASN A 88 2.25 -12.32 -25.58
CA ASN A 88 1.49 -12.19 -26.83
C ASN A 88 2.42 -12.21 -28.06
N ASP A 89 3.54 -11.50 -27.99
CA ASP A 89 4.54 -11.46 -29.06
C ASP A 89 5.16 -12.84 -29.33
N ILE A 90 5.44 -13.61 -28.27
CA ILE A 90 5.99 -14.97 -28.41
C ILE A 90 4.97 -15.91 -29.04
N VAL A 91 3.70 -15.86 -28.61
CA VAL A 91 2.62 -16.68 -29.18
C VAL A 91 2.42 -16.34 -30.65
N LYS A 92 2.31 -15.04 -30.98
CA LYS A 92 2.19 -14.56 -32.36
C LYS A 92 3.38 -15.02 -33.22
N HIS A 93 4.60 -14.93 -32.69
CA HIS A 93 5.78 -15.43 -33.39
C HIS A 93 5.69 -16.92 -33.68
N TYR A 94 5.30 -17.71 -32.68
CA TYR A 94 5.14 -19.16 -32.81
C TYR A 94 4.13 -19.52 -33.91
N GLU A 95 2.97 -18.85 -33.93
CA GLU A 95 1.92 -19.06 -34.93
C GLU A 95 2.38 -18.71 -36.35
N LEU A 96 3.09 -17.59 -36.51
CA LEU A 96 3.58 -17.14 -37.82
C LEU A 96 4.70 -18.02 -38.38
N ASN A 97 5.51 -18.64 -37.51
CA ASN A 97 6.66 -19.44 -37.91
C ASN A 97 6.42 -20.96 -37.78
N ASN A 98 5.22 -21.39 -37.41
CA ASN A 98 4.88 -22.79 -37.13
C ASN A 98 5.83 -23.47 -36.12
N GLY A 99 6.32 -22.70 -35.15
CA GLY A 99 7.34 -23.18 -34.21
C GLY A 99 8.26 -22.09 -33.71
N PHE A 100 9.29 -22.52 -32.99
CA PHE A 100 10.30 -21.68 -32.36
C PHE A 100 11.51 -21.54 -33.30
N HIS A 101 11.31 -20.90 -34.44
CA HIS A 101 12.35 -20.63 -35.46
C HIS A 101 12.65 -19.14 -35.55
N ASN A 102 13.87 -18.75 -35.94
CA ASN A 102 14.26 -17.33 -36.13
C ASN A 102 13.96 -16.44 -34.91
N MET A 103 14.33 -16.91 -33.72
CA MET A 103 13.82 -16.41 -32.44
C MET A 103 14.59 -15.21 -31.85
N ASP A 104 15.54 -14.62 -32.58
CA ASP A 104 16.42 -13.57 -32.04
C ASP A 104 15.63 -12.40 -31.40
N SER A 105 14.48 -12.04 -31.97
CA SER A 105 13.61 -10.98 -31.44
C SER A 105 12.72 -11.38 -30.27
N ILE A 106 12.51 -12.68 -30.03
CA ILE A 106 11.61 -13.19 -28.98
C ILE A 106 12.34 -13.91 -27.84
N PHE A 107 13.62 -14.28 -28.01
CA PHE A 107 14.40 -14.89 -26.95
C PHE A 107 14.54 -14.02 -25.70
N PRO A 108 14.87 -12.71 -25.82
CA PRO A 108 14.93 -11.86 -24.63
C PRO A 108 13.58 -11.76 -23.92
N LYS A 109 12.48 -11.82 -24.68
CA LYS A 109 11.10 -11.80 -24.16
C LYS A 109 10.77 -13.07 -23.38
N LEU A 110 11.24 -14.24 -23.84
CA LEU A 110 11.10 -15.50 -23.10
C LEU A 110 11.81 -15.43 -21.74
N ASN A 111 13.01 -14.86 -21.69
CA ASN A 111 13.73 -14.66 -20.43
C ASN A 111 13.01 -13.68 -19.50
N ASP A 112 12.32 -12.68 -20.03
CA ASP A 112 11.53 -11.77 -19.20
C ASP A 112 10.37 -12.48 -18.48
N LEU A 113 9.80 -13.53 -19.09
CA LEU A 113 8.70 -14.31 -18.47
C LEU A 113 9.13 -15.08 -17.22
N THR A 114 10.43 -15.32 -17.03
CA THR A 114 10.97 -15.98 -15.82
C THR A 114 11.13 -15.03 -14.64
N THR A 115 10.91 -13.74 -14.87
CA THR A 115 11.03 -12.73 -13.83
C THR A 115 9.68 -12.50 -13.16
N ARG A 116 9.74 -11.87 -11.99
CA ARG A 116 8.56 -11.43 -11.23
C ARG A 116 8.87 -10.14 -10.48
N TRP A 117 7.82 -9.38 -10.23
CA TRP A 117 7.86 -8.25 -9.32
C TRP A 117 7.14 -8.59 -8.03
N THR A 118 7.80 -8.37 -6.89
CA THR A 118 7.19 -8.58 -5.57
C THR A 118 6.32 -7.39 -5.21
N PHE A 119 5.08 -7.64 -4.77
CA PHE A 119 4.22 -6.57 -4.29
C PHE A 119 4.54 -6.24 -2.84
N THR A 120 4.68 -4.95 -2.53
CA THR A 120 4.81 -4.43 -1.17
C THR A 120 3.76 -3.36 -0.90
N ASN A 121 3.12 -3.46 0.26
CA ASN A 121 2.23 -2.43 0.80
C ASN A 121 3.08 -1.30 1.42
N ALA A 122 2.86 -0.06 0.97
CA ALA A 122 3.55 1.14 1.44
C ALA A 122 2.86 1.82 2.64
N ASN A 123 1.77 1.25 3.16
CA ASN A 123 0.93 1.89 4.18
C ASN A 123 1.52 1.78 5.61
N THR A 124 2.61 2.49 5.84
CA THR A 124 3.34 2.43 7.12
C THR A 124 2.57 3.09 8.25
N THR A 125 1.90 4.22 7.99
CA THR A 125 1.18 5.01 8.99
C THR A 125 -0.04 4.26 9.50
N LEU A 126 -0.89 3.73 8.61
CA LEU A 126 -2.10 3.04 9.07
C LEU A 126 -1.74 1.79 9.86
N LEU A 127 -0.72 1.05 9.44
CA LEU A 127 -0.24 -0.13 10.17
C LEU A 127 0.22 0.25 11.58
N GLN A 128 0.97 1.34 11.73
CA GLN A 128 1.36 1.87 13.05
C GLN A 128 0.14 2.26 13.89
N MET A 129 -0.85 2.94 13.29
CA MET A 129 -2.07 3.36 13.98
C MET A 129 -2.91 2.18 14.45
N LEU A 130 -3.02 1.12 13.65
CA LEU A 130 -3.72 -0.11 14.02
C LEU A 130 -3.00 -0.84 15.16
N ASN A 131 -1.68 -0.99 15.06
CA ASN A 131 -0.88 -1.70 16.07
C ASN A 131 -0.80 -0.98 17.42
N SER A 132 -0.95 0.35 17.43
CA SER A 132 -0.89 1.18 18.63
C SER A 132 -2.27 1.60 19.17
N ASN A 133 -3.36 1.10 18.57
CA ASN A 133 -4.74 1.54 18.84
C ASN A 133 -5.00 3.06 18.62
N GLN A 134 -4.09 3.75 17.91
CA GLN A 134 -4.20 5.17 17.58
C GLN A 134 -5.18 5.44 16.43
N ILE A 135 -5.71 4.41 15.77
CA ILE A 135 -6.74 4.56 14.73
C ILE A 135 -8.00 5.31 15.23
N ASN A 136 -8.26 5.29 16.53
CA ASN A 136 -9.38 6.00 17.16
C ASN A 136 -9.19 7.52 17.22
N ILE A 137 -7.99 8.04 16.91
CA ILE A 137 -7.73 9.48 16.77
C ILE A 137 -8.48 10.04 15.55
N ILE A 138 -8.75 9.22 14.53
CA ILE A 138 -9.58 9.61 13.38
C ILE A 138 -11.05 9.64 13.82
N GLN A 139 -11.59 10.85 13.89
CA GLN A 139 -12.94 11.14 14.36
C GLN A 139 -13.98 10.80 13.30
N ASN A 140 -13.67 11.00 12.02
CA ASN A 140 -14.55 10.61 10.91
C ASN A 140 -14.63 9.08 10.82
N THR A 141 -15.69 8.51 11.38
CA THR A 141 -15.94 7.07 11.39
C THR A 141 -15.99 6.46 10.00
N LYS A 142 -16.57 7.16 9.01
CA LYS A 142 -16.64 6.67 7.64
C LYS A 142 -15.25 6.58 7.02
N LEU A 143 -14.44 7.63 7.13
CA LEU A 143 -13.06 7.63 6.64
C LEU A 143 -12.23 6.52 7.31
N LYS A 144 -12.40 6.36 8.62
CA LYS A 144 -11.73 5.30 9.39
C LYS A 144 -12.11 3.90 8.89
N GLU A 145 -13.39 3.63 8.66
CA GLU A 145 -13.85 2.34 8.10
C GLU A 145 -13.29 2.11 6.70
N GLU A 146 -13.24 3.14 5.86
CA GLU A 146 -12.68 3.09 4.51
C GLU A 146 -11.16 2.80 4.51
N LEU A 147 -10.40 3.43 5.42
CA LEU A 147 -8.98 3.15 5.62
C LEU A 147 -8.74 1.69 6.02
N ILE A 148 -9.51 1.18 6.97
CA ILE A 148 -9.40 -0.21 7.44
C ILE A 148 -9.74 -1.19 6.32
N GLY A 149 -10.84 -0.93 5.60
CA GLY A 149 -11.28 -1.78 4.49
C GLY A 149 -10.26 -1.82 3.36
N PHE A 150 -9.69 -0.66 2.99
CA PHE A 150 -8.60 -0.59 2.02
C PHE A 150 -7.38 -1.40 2.46
N ASN A 151 -6.98 -1.29 3.74
CA ASN A 151 -5.85 -2.05 4.27
C ASN A 151 -6.06 -3.57 4.17
N GLN A 152 -7.25 -4.04 4.55
CA GLN A 152 -7.59 -5.45 4.44
C GLN A 152 -7.53 -5.94 2.98
N GLN A 153 -8.05 -5.14 2.04
CA GLN A 153 -8.05 -5.46 0.63
C GLN A 153 -6.62 -5.55 0.07
N ILE A 154 -5.78 -4.54 0.31
CA ILE A 154 -4.42 -4.51 -0.21
C ILE A 154 -3.54 -5.59 0.42
N ASP A 155 -3.74 -5.92 1.70
CA ASP A 155 -3.00 -7.00 2.36
C ASP A 155 -3.35 -8.38 1.78
N LEU A 156 -4.65 -8.63 1.53
CA LEU A 156 -5.10 -9.85 0.87
C LEU A 156 -4.51 -9.97 -0.53
N PHE A 157 -4.52 -8.89 -1.31
CA PHE A 157 -3.94 -8.87 -2.63
C PHE A 157 -2.42 -9.08 -2.61
N THR A 158 -1.71 -8.38 -1.72
CA THR A 158 -0.26 -8.54 -1.51
C THR A 158 0.09 -10.00 -1.24
N ARG A 159 -0.63 -10.64 -0.31
CA ARG A 159 -0.42 -12.04 0.03
C ARG A 159 -0.69 -12.96 -1.15
N ASN A 160 -1.79 -12.76 -1.87
CA ASN A 160 -2.12 -13.58 -3.04
C ASN A 160 -1.04 -13.45 -4.13
N THR A 161 -0.65 -12.22 -4.47
CA THR A 161 0.39 -11.93 -5.47
C THR A 161 1.72 -12.58 -5.09
N ASN A 162 2.14 -12.48 -3.84
CA ASN A 162 3.41 -13.07 -3.39
C ASN A 162 3.37 -14.61 -3.36
N ILE A 163 2.22 -15.21 -3.03
CA ILE A 163 2.02 -16.66 -3.13
C ILE A 163 2.05 -17.12 -4.60
N ASN A 164 1.38 -16.38 -5.50
CA ASN A 164 1.38 -16.69 -6.93
C ASN A 164 2.79 -16.57 -7.51
N ASN A 165 3.53 -15.54 -7.13
CA ASN A 165 4.92 -15.36 -7.50
C ASN A 165 5.77 -16.60 -7.14
N THR A 166 5.70 -17.08 -5.90
CA THR A 166 6.45 -18.26 -5.48
C THR A 166 5.96 -19.55 -6.15
N ASN A 167 4.65 -19.81 -6.09
CA ASN A 167 4.13 -21.12 -6.48
C ASN A 167 3.94 -21.27 -8.00
N LEU A 168 3.54 -20.18 -8.65
CA LEU A 168 3.08 -20.20 -10.03
C LEU A 168 4.12 -19.62 -10.98
N VAL A 169 4.91 -18.63 -10.56
CA VAL A 169 6.01 -18.11 -11.38
C VAL A 169 7.28 -18.93 -11.11
N ASP A 170 7.85 -18.84 -9.91
CA ASP A 170 9.15 -19.45 -9.60
C ASP A 170 9.12 -20.98 -9.73
N ASN A 171 8.18 -21.63 -9.04
CA ASN A 171 8.14 -23.10 -8.99
C ASN A 171 7.59 -23.74 -10.26
N LEU A 172 6.56 -23.13 -10.87
CA LEU A 172 5.83 -23.74 -11.98
C LEU A 172 6.31 -23.29 -13.36
N THR A 173 6.81 -22.07 -13.53
CA THR A 173 7.19 -21.54 -14.87
C THR A 173 8.70 -21.43 -15.05
N THR A 174 9.42 -20.82 -14.12
CA THR A 174 10.85 -20.52 -14.26
C THR A 174 11.68 -21.79 -14.48
N GLY A 175 11.39 -22.87 -13.73
CA GLY A 175 12.06 -24.15 -13.91
C GLY A 175 11.91 -24.74 -15.32
N THR A 176 10.73 -24.65 -15.93
CA THR A 176 10.47 -25.10 -17.30
C THR A 176 11.26 -24.25 -18.31
N PHE A 177 11.26 -22.93 -18.17
CA PHE A 177 12.00 -22.06 -19.08
C PHE A 177 13.51 -22.31 -19.02
N ILE A 178 14.06 -22.50 -17.81
CA ILE A 178 15.48 -22.82 -17.63
C ILE A 178 15.83 -24.19 -18.23
N SER A 179 15.04 -25.23 -17.94
CA SER A 179 15.32 -26.60 -18.41
C SER A 179 15.17 -26.77 -19.93
N THR A 180 14.38 -25.91 -20.57
CA THR A 180 14.18 -25.88 -22.02
C THR A 180 15.09 -24.89 -22.74
N GLY A 181 16.10 -24.34 -22.03
CA GLY A 181 17.25 -23.60 -22.57
C GLY A 181 17.24 -22.08 -22.30
N GLY A 182 16.17 -21.51 -21.77
CA GLY A 182 16.06 -20.07 -21.56
C GLY A 182 16.83 -19.57 -20.34
N PHE A 183 18.14 -19.28 -20.47
CA PHE A 183 18.75 -18.34 -19.52
C PHE A 183 20.07 -17.65 -19.96
N ALA A 184 20.94 -18.25 -20.78
CA ALA A 184 22.32 -17.75 -20.88
C ALA A 184 22.68 -16.95 -22.16
N SER A 185 22.11 -17.27 -23.32
CA SER A 185 22.66 -16.78 -24.61
C SER A 185 22.06 -15.49 -25.17
N TYR A 186 21.00 -14.94 -24.57
CA TYR A 186 20.27 -13.80 -25.15
C TYR A 186 19.91 -12.67 -24.17
N GLY A 187 20.06 -12.87 -22.85
CA GLY A 187 19.72 -11.86 -21.84
C GLY A 187 18.22 -11.46 -21.84
N ASN A 188 17.88 -10.37 -21.14
CA ASN A 188 16.54 -9.80 -21.08
C ASN A 188 16.30 -8.74 -22.16
N SER A 189 15.05 -8.43 -22.46
CA SER A 189 14.72 -7.37 -23.42
C SER A 189 15.17 -5.99 -22.93
N ASN A 190 15.36 -5.04 -23.84
CA ASN A 190 15.69 -3.66 -23.49
C ASN A 190 14.63 -3.02 -22.56
N ARG A 191 13.34 -3.31 -22.77
CA ARG A 191 12.24 -2.78 -21.95
C ARG A 191 12.35 -3.30 -20.51
N MET A 192 12.64 -4.59 -20.34
CA MET A 192 12.82 -5.18 -19.01
C MET A 192 14.12 -4.68 -18.33
N VAL A 193 15.22 -4.58 -19.08
CA VAL A 193 16.49 -4.03 -18.57
C VAL A 193 16.31 -2.59 -18.09
N GLN A 194 15.60 -1.74 -18.85
CA GLN A 194 15.29 -0.37 -18.43
C GLN A 194 14.47 -0.37 -17.13
N LYS A 195 13.41 -1.19 -17.07
CA LYS A 195 12.55 -1.31 -15.89
C LYS A 195 13.33 -1.69 -14.62
N PHE A 196 14.28 -2.61 -14.71
CA PHE A 196 15.14 -2.95 -13.57
C PHE A 196 16.07 -1.80 -13.18
N ASN A 197 16.64 -1.10 -14.18
CA ASN A 197 17.53 0.03 -13.96
C ASN A 197 16.86 1.25 -13.31
N ASP A 198 15.53 1.37 -13.38
CA ASP A 198 14.78 2.39 -12.64
C ASP A 198 14.96 2.26 -11.11
N PHE A 199 15.32 1.07 -10.61
CA PHE A 199 15.47 0.78 -9.19
C PHE A 199 16.90 0.40 -8.80
N TYR A 200 17.55 -0.46 -9.59
CA TYR A 200 18.87 -0.99 -9.31
C TYR A 200 19.68 -1.15 -10.59
N PRO A 201 20.98 -0.81 -10.59
CA PRO A 201 21.82 -1.00 -11.77
C PRO A 201 21.86 -2.49 -12.14
N PHE A 202 21.23 -2.84 -13.25
CA PHE A 202 21.10 -4.19 -13.75
C PHE A 202 21.88 -4.35 -15.05
N LYS A 203 22.80 -5.32 -15.07
CA LYS A 203 23.60 -5.68 -16.24
C LYS A 203 23.50 -7.18 -16.47
N ASN A 204 23.06 -7.54 -17.66
CA ASN A 204 23.09 -8.93 -18.13
C ASN A 204 24.43 -9.29 -18.75
N LYS A 205 24.87 -10.52 -18.49
CA LYS A 205 25.98 -11.14 -19.20
C LYS A 205 25.42 -12.14 -20.21
N ILE A 206 25.76 -11.95 -21.47
CA ILE A 206 25.34 -12.82 -22.57
C ILE A 206 26.44 -13.85 -22.81
N ILE A 207 26.07 -15.12 -22.95
CA ILE A 207 26.95 -16.19 -23.43
C ILE A 207 26.81 -16.28 -24.95
N ASP A 208 27.77 -15.75 -25.68
CA ASP A 208 27.78 -15.83 -27.15
C ASP A 208 28.43 -17.15 -27.61
N ASP A 209 27.60 -18.19 -27.70
CA ASP A 209 28.00 -19.52 -28.15
C ASP A 209 27.01 -20.03 -29.20
N SER A 210 27.46 -20.18 -30.45
CA SER A 210 26.60 -20.57 -31.57
C SER A 210 26.07 -22.01 -31.47
N ASP A 211 26.81 -22.90 -30.84
CA ASP A 211 26.44 -24.31 -30.76
C ASP A 211 25.44 -24.55 -29.63
N LEU A 212 25.57 -23.83 -28.51
CA LEU A 212 24.53 -23.76 -27.50
C LEU A 212 23.23 -23.13 -28.04
N LYS A 213 23.33 -22.06 -28.85
CA LYS A 213 22.15 -21.45 -29.52
C LYS A 213 21.43 -22.44 -30.44
N LYS A 214 22.17 -23.23 -31.25
CA LYS A 214 21.58 -24.27 -32.11
C LYS A 214 20.94 -25.39 -31.29
N THR A 215 21.63 -25.87 -30.25
CA THR A 215 21.14 -26.93 -29.35
C THR A 215 19.83 -26.48 -28.70
N LEU A 216 19.78 -25.24 -28.23
CA LEU A 216 18.61 -24.64 -27.63
C LEU A 216 17.42 -24.60 -28.62
N ILE A 217 17.65 -24.20 -29.87
CA ILE A 217 16.59 -24.18 -30.90
C ILE A 217 16.08 -25.61 -31.18
N GLN A 218 16.95 -26.63 -31.11
CA GLN A 218 16.53 -28.02 -31.26
C GLN A 218 15.68 -28.48 -30.06
N VAL A 219 16.18 -28.27 -28.84
CA VAL A 219 15.50 -28.67 -27.59
C VAL A 219 14.12 -28.00 -27.48
N ILE A 220 14.04 -26.69 -27.69
CA ILE A 220 12.79 -25.94 -27.55
C ILE A 220 11.71 -26.39 -28.55
N ASN A 221 12.12 -26.92 -29.72
CA ASN A 221 11.21 -27.38 -30.77
C ASN A 221 10.79 -28.84 -30.66
N GLU A 222 11.32 -29.61 -29.69
CA GLU A 222 10.81 -30.94 -29.41
C GLU A 222 9.30 -30.88 -29.09
N PRO A 223 8.45 -31.80 -29.61
CA PRO A 223 6.99 -31.69 -29.46
C PRO A 223 6.51 -31.51 -28.02
N LYS A 224 7.13 -32.20 -27.07
CA LYS A 224 6.83 -32.07 -25.64
C LYS A 224 7.16 -30.67 -25.12
N ASN A 225 8.34 -30.13 -25.45
CA ASN A 225 8.81 -28.84 -24.96
C ASN A 225 8.00 -27.69 -25.58
N LYS A 226 7.60 -27.80 -26.86
CA LYS A 226 6.68 -26.84 -27.48
C LYS A 226 5.35 -26.73 -26.73
N LEU A 227 4.73 -27.88 -26.45
CA LEU A 227 3.49 -27.93 -25.69
C LEU A 227 3.67 -27.33 -24.29
N GLU A 228 4.74 -27.72 -23.60
CA GLU A 228 4.99 -27.25 -22.24
C GLU A 228 5.21 -25.73 -22.20
N ILE A 229 6.06 -25.20 -23.07
CA ILE A 229 6.38 -23.76 -23.13
C ILE A 229 5.17 -22.93 -23.50
N ILE A 230 4.41 -23.33 -24.53
CA ILE A 230 3.20 -22.60 -24.92
C ILE A 230 2.19 -22.59 -23.77
N ASN A 231 2.02 -23.71 -23.06
CA ASN A 231 1.18 -23.75 -21.87
C ASN A 231 1.68 -22.81 -20.77
N LYS A 232 3.00 -22.76 -20.51
CA LYS A 232 3.57 -21.83 -19.52
C LYS A 232 3.42 -20.37 -19.93
N ILE A 233 3.59 -20.03 -21.20
CA ILE A 233 3.42 -18.67 -21.72
C ILE A 233 1.96 -18.23 -21.56
N ALA A 234 1.00 -19.04 -22.02
CA ALA A 234 -0.43 -18.74 -21.89
C ALA A 234 -0.84 -18.57 -20.43
N TYR A 235 -0.29 -19.42 -19.55
CA TYR A 235 -0.54 -19.33 -18.12
C TYR A 235 0.09 -18.08 -17.49
N ARG A 236 1.34 -17.75 -17.85
CA ARG A 236 2.04 -16.55 -17.37
C ARG A 236 1.30 -15.27 -17.79
N ASN A 237 0.81 -15.22 -19.01
CA ASN A 237 -0.05 -14.15 -19.52
C ASN A 237 -1.34 -14.01 -18.70
N THR A 238 -2.01 -15.12 -18.41
CA THR A 238 -3.24 -15.14 -17.60
C THR A 238 -3.00 -14.59 -16.20
N ILE A 239 -1.96 -15.06 -15.50
CA ILE A 239 -1.61 -14.56 -14.16
C ILE A 239 -1.30 -13.07 -14.21
N SER A 240 -0.49 -12.65 -15.18
CA SER A 240 -0.08 -11.25 -15.32
C SER A 240 -1.28 -10.35 -15.60
N SER A 241 -2.23 -10.79 -16.42
CA SER A 241 -3.49 -10.09 -16.68
C SER A 241 -4.35 -9.95 -15.44
N LEU A 242 -4.45 -10.99 -14.61
CA LEU A 242 -5.17 -10.94 -13.33
C LEU A 242 -4.48 -10.00 -12.33
N GLN A 243 -3.16 -10.07 -12.21
CA GLN A 243 -2.36 -9.20 -11.34
C GLN A 243 -2.48 -7.74 -11.78
N LYS A 244 -2.40 -7.45 -13.09
CA LYS A 244 -2.63 -6.12 -13.65
C LYS A 244 -4.00 -5.58 -13.25
N SER A 245 -5.07 -6.35 -13.50
CA SER A 245 -6.43 -5.92 -13.18
C SER A 245 -6.62 -5.68 -11.67
N GLY A 246 -6.02 -6.51 -10.82
CA GLY A 246 -6.02 -6.30 -9.37
C GLY A 246 -5.26 -5.03 -8.95
N ASN A 247 -4.08 -4.77 -9.55
CA ASN A 247 -3.33 -3.54 -9.31
C ASN A 247 -4.12 -2.30 -9.73
N GLU A 248 -4.77 -2.32 -10.90
CA GLU A 248 -5.64 -1.25 -11.38
C GLU A 248 -6.81 -0.99 -10.40
N GLY A 249 -7.48 -2.05 -9.95
CA GLY A 249 -8.58 -1.93 -8.98
C GLY A 249 -8.14 -1.37 -7.61
N ILE A 250 -6.98 -1.77 -7.11
CA ILE A 250 -6.43 -1.21 -5.86
C ILE A 250 -6.01 0.24 -6.05
N LYS A 251 -5.45 0.58 -7.21
CA LYS A 251 -5.05 1.95 -7.54
C LYS A 251 -6.27 2.88 -7.60
N ASP A 252 -7.35 2.45 -8.23
CA ASP A 252 -8.61 3.20 -8.24
C ASP A 252 -9.17 3.41 -6.83
N ARG A 253 -9.11 2.37 -5.99
CA ARG A 253 -9.55 2.48 -4.60
C ARG A 253 -8.66 3.43 -3.80
N ALA A 254 -7.35 3.39 -3.99
CA ALA A 254 -6.41 4.30 -3.35
C ALA A 254 -6.68 5.76 -3.75
N PHE A 255 -6.99 6.03 -5.03
CA PHE A 255 -7.38 7.38 -5.48
C PHE A 255 -8.68 7.87 -4.84
N GLN A 256 -9.69 7.01 -4.74
CA GLN A 256 -10.94 7.37 -4.07
C GLN A 256 -10.71 7.72 -2.59
N LEU A 257 -9.88 6.93 -1.91
CA LEU A 257 -9.54 7.16 -0.51
C LEU A 257 -8.68 8.41 -0.32
N LEU A 258 -7.73 8.67 -1.22
CA LEU A 258 -6.93 9.89 -1.24
C LEU A 258 -7.81 11.14 -1.38
N LYS A 259 -8.85 11.08 -2.21
CA LYS A 259 -9.83 12.16 -2.34
C LYS A 259 -10.58 12.41 -1.03
N LEU A 260 -11.07 11.35 -0.37
CA LEU A 260 -11.75 11.45 0.93
C LEU A 260 -10.83 12.04 2.02
N LEU A 261 -9.56 11.63 2.04
CA LEU A 261 -8.56 12.18 2.95
C LEU A 261 -8.33 13.68 2.73
N ASN A 262 -8.19 14.09 1.46
CA ASN A 262 -7.99 15.51 1.14
C ASN A 262 -9.22 16.35 1.52
N GLU A 263 -10.43 15.84 1.30
CA GLU A 263 -11.66 16.49 1.77
C GLU A 263 -11.67 16.65 3.29
N GLU A 264 -11.28 15.62 4.05
CA GLU A 264 -11.20 15.68 5.52
C GLU A 264 -10.14 16.70 5.99
N ILE A 265 -8.95 16.69 5.40
CA ILE A 265 -7.87 17.63 5.71
C ILE A 265 -8.33 19.08 5.47
N ASP A 266 -9.07 19.33 4.40
CA ASP A 266 -9.56 20.68 4.08
C ASP A 266 -10.68 21.15 5.02
N LEU A 267 -11.44 20.24 5.63
CA LEU A 267 -12.40 20.59 6.70
C LEU A 267 -11.68 21.13 7.94
N HIS A 268 -10.49 20.63 8.26
CA HIS A 268 -9.70 21.12 9.40
C HIS A 268 -9.01 22.48 9.16
N LYS A 269 -8.98 22.98 7.92
CA LYS A 269 -8.41 24.30 7.58
C LYS A 269 -9.41 25.45 7.71
N LYS A 270 -10.71 25.15 7.85
CA LYS A 270 -11.80 26.14 7.95
C LYS A 270 -12.14 26.44 9.40
#